data_AF-A0A150J4V0-F1
#
_entry.id   AF-A0A150J4V0-F1
#
_cell.length_a   1.000
_cell.length_b   1.000
_cell.length_c   1.000
_cell.angle_alpha   90.00
_cell.angle_beta   90.00
_cell.angle_gamma   90.00
#
_symmetry.space_group_name_H-M   'P 1'
#
loop_
_entity.id
_entity.type
_entity.pdbx_description
1 polymer ?
#
loop_
_entity_poly.entity_id
_entity_poly.type
_entity_poly.pdbx_seq_one_letter_code
_entity_poly.pdbx_strand_id
1 'polypeptide(L)'
;MKKIFAVLVTLLFVASVFGVAQTMAAPDCSGCNCNEVYYTVSQTSVQVGDTFTASVKLGCLGGLDFDTSPGKFSEMIQYDPSKNLVINTETGWATATFKALRPGTLAISNDCCPNDSITITMTPKSHPMFSFMKILGFGKKK
;
A
#
# COMPACT_ATOMS: atom_id res chain seq x y z
N MET A 1 -19.95 43.13 9.68
CA MET A 1 -19.27 41.95 9.11
C MET A 1 -18.08 41.45 9.96
N LYS A 2 -18.18 41.41 11.31
CA LYS A 2 -17.08 40.89 12.18
C LYS A 2 -17.40 39.54 12.84
N LYS A 3 -18.66 39.12 12.87
CA LYS A 3 -19.10 37.91 13.60
C LYS A 3 -19.03 36.61 12.79
N ILE A 4 -19.12 36.67 11.46
CA ILE A 4 -19.05 35.48 10.59
C ILE A 4 -17.62 34.93 10.49
N PHE A 5 -16.61 35.81 10.47
CA PHE A 5 -15.21 35.39 10.42
C PHE A 5 -14.79 34.61 11.67
N ALA A 6 -15.31 34.95 12.84
CA ALA A 6 -14.99 34.23 14.08
C ALA A 6 -15.47 32.76 14.04
N VAL A 7 -16.68 32.51 13.51
CA VAL A 7 -17.25 31.16 13.41
C VAL A 7 -16.48 30.30 12.41
N LEU A 8 -16.07 30.86 11.27
CA LEU A 8 -15.26 30.16 10.28
C LEU A 8 -13.89 29.75 10.84
N VAL A 9 -13.22 30.64 11.58
CA VAL A 9 -11.90 30.36 12.16
C VAL A 9 -11.99 29.29 13.26
N THR A 10 -13.03 29.30 14.09
CA THR A 10 -13.23 28.25 15.10
C THR A 10 -13.59 26.90 14.48
N LEU A 11 -14.41 26.88 13.43
CA LEU A 11 -14.79 25.62 12.76
C LEU A 11 -13.57 24.98 12.07
N LEU A 12 -12.71 25.80 11.45
CA LEU A 12 -11.49 25.35 10.80
C LEU A 12 -10.49 24.76 11.81
N PHE A 13 -10.37 25.37 12.99
CA PHE A 13 -9.48 24.87 14.04
C PHE A 13 -9.96 23.56 14.66
N VAL A 14 -11.27 23.42 14.90
CA VAL A 14 -11.86 22.19 15.44
C VAL A 14 -11.74 21.03 14.44
N ALA A 15 -11.97 21.27 13.13
CA ALA A 15 -11.73 20.25 12.11
C ALA A 15 -10.24 19.89 11.94
N SER A 16 -9.33 20.83 12.20
CA SER A 16 -7.88 20.59 12.06
C SER A 16 -7.29 19.74 13.18
N VAL A 17 -7.85 19.74 14.40
CA VAL A 17 -7.30 18.97 15.54
C VAL A 17 -7.74 17.51 15.58
N PHE A 18 -8.81 17.13 14.89
CA PHE A 18 -9.21 15.72 14.76
C PHE A 18 -8.42 14.96 13.69
N GLY A 19 -7.60 15.64 12.88
CA GLY A 19 -6.80 15.01 11.83
C GLY A 19 -5.44 14.45 12.26
N VAL A 20 -4.98 14.71 13.50
CA VAL A 20 -3.58 14.43 13.91
C VAL A 20 -3.44 13.49 15.11
N ALA A 21 -4.54 13.07 15.75
CA ALA A 21 -4.45 12.20 16.93
C ALA A 21 -4.05 10.74 16.64
N GLN A 22 -3.98 10.33 15.37
CA GLN A 22 -3.56 8.97 14.99
C GLN A 22 -2.04 8.79 14.82
N THR A 23 -1.21 9.82 14.98
CA THR A 23 0.22 9.76 14.58
C THR A 23 1.24 9.51 15.68
N MET A 24 0.85 9.11 16.90
CA MET A 24 1.79 9.02 18.05
C MET A 24 1.67 7.75 18.91
N ALA A 25 1.05 6.67 18.42
CA ALA A 25 1.13 5.38 19.11
C ALA A 25 2.35 4.62 18.58
N ALA A 26 3.29 4.25 19.46
CA ALA A 26 4.35 3.31 19.12
C ALA A 26 3.72 1.97 18.67
N PRO A 27 4.29 1.27 17.68
CA PRO A 27 3.74 0.01 17.20
C PRO A 27 3.71 -1.02 18.34
N ASP A 28 2.55 -1.62 18.59
CA ASP A 28 2.43 -2.72 19.54
C ASP A 28 2.97 -4.00 18.90
N CYS A 29 4.17 -4.39 19.34
CA CYS A 29 4.90 -5.56 18.84
C CYS A 29 4.81 -6.77 19.77
N SER A 30 3.99 -6.71 20.83
CA SER A 30 3.94 -7.74 21.88
C SER A 30 3.50 -9.13 21.39
N GLY A 31 2.85 -9.21 20.22
CA GLY A 31 2.40 -10.46 19.60
C GLY A 31 3.19 -10.90 18.36
N CYS A 32 4.24 -10.19 17.96
CA CYS A 32 4.96 -10.45 16.72
C CYS A 32 6.24 -11.27 16.95
N ASN A 33 6.35 -12.44 16.33
CA ASN A 33 7.56 -13.25 16.37
C ASN A 33 8.27 -13.21 15.01
N CYS A 34 9.36 -12.44 14.93
CA CYS A 34 10.15 -12.26 13.71
C CYS A 34 11.02 -13.48 13.34
N ASN A 35 11.14 -14.47 14.22
CA ASN A 35 11.89 -15.70 13.93
C ASN A 35 11.04 -16.73 13.16
N GLU A 36 9.75 -16.46 12.97
CA GLU A 36 8.82 -17.29 12.22
C GLU A 36 8.30 -16.56 10.98
N VAL A 37 7.77 -17.31 10.03
CA VAL A 37 7.05 -16.71 8.89
C VAL A 37 5.82 -15.98 9.44
N TYR A 38 5.85 -14.65 9.36
CA TYR A 38 4.78 -13.79 9.82
C TYR A 38 4.15 -12.96 8.70
N TYR A 39 4.75 -12.95 7.50
CA TYR A 39 4.19 -12.32 6.31
C TYR A 39 4.34 -13.22 5.08
N THR A 40 3.42 -13.08 4.13
CA THR A 40 3.51 -13.72 2.81
C THR A 40 2.97 -12.76 1.75
N VAL A 41 3.48 -12.86 0.53
CA VAL A 41 2.93 -12.14 -0.63
C VAL A 41 2.65 -13.15 -1.75
N SER A 42 1.57 -12.94 -2.50
CA SER A 42 1.24 -13.85 -3.60
C SER A 42 2.25 -13.77 -4.75
N GLN A 43 2.84 -12.59 -4.96
CA GLN A 43 3.80 -12.32 -6.01
C GLN A 43 4.57 -11.01 -5.75
N THR A 44 5.83 -10.96 -6.18
CA THR A 44 6.71 -9.77 -6.06
C THR A 44 6.81 -8.98 -7.37
N SER A 45 6.15 -9.42 -8.43
CA SER A 45 6.05 -8.71 -9.71
C SER A 45 4.64 -8.82 -10.26
N VAL A 46 4.04 -7.69 -10.61
CA VAL A 46 2.67 -7.58 -11.10
C VAL A 46 2.60 -6.63 -12.30
N GLN A 47 1.59 -6.77 -13.15
CA GLN A 47 1.32 -5.77 -14.17
C GLN A 47 0.29 -4.76 -13.68
N VAL A 48 0.35 -3.54 -14.20
CA VAL A 48 -0.68 -2.53 -13.98
C VAL A 48 -2.05 -3.08 -14.40
N GLY A 49 -3.02 -2.94 -13.50
CA GLY A 49 -4.38 -3.45 -13.63
C GLY A 49 -4.62 -4.79 -12.94
N ASP A 50 -3.56 -5.53 -12.61
CA ASP A 50 -3.66 -6.82 -11.93
C ASP A 50 -3.74 -6.65 -10.40
N THR A 51 -4.20 -7.70 -9.72
CA THR A 51 -4.31 -7.75 -8.26
C THR A 51 -3.24 -8.66 -7.64
N PHE A 52 -2.85 -8.37 -6.41
CA PHE A 52 -1.99 -9.23 -5.59
C PHE A 52 -2.42 -9.19 -4.12
N THR A 53 -2.01 -10.18 -3.35
CA THR A 53 -2.32 -10.24 -1.92
C THR A 53 -1.05 -10.19 -1.08
N ALA A 54 -1.17 -9.55 0.09
CA ALA A 54 -0.20 -9.67 1.16
C ALA A 54 -0.94 -10.13 2.43
N SER A 55 -0.40 -11.15 3.08
CA SER A 55 -0.93 -11.68 4.33
C SER A 55 0.08 -11.44 5.45
N VAL A 56 -0.42 -11.13 6.64
CA VAL A 56 0.37 -10.90 7.85
C VAL A 56 -0.31 -11.57 9.05
N LYS A 57 0.48 -12.13 9.98
CA LYS A 57 -0.05 -12.63 11.24
C LYS A 57 -0.65 -11.48 12.06
N LEU A 58 -1.79 -11.72 12.73
CA LEU A 58 -2.51 -10.69 13.47
C LEU A 58 -1.65 -10.00 14.55
N GLY A 59 -0.76 -10.74 15.21
CA GLY A 59 0.17 -10.19 16.21
C GLY A 59 1.24 -9.24 15.64
N CYS A 60 1.39 -9.15 14.32
CA CYS A 60 2.36 -8.30 13.63
C CYS A 60 1.72 -7.13 12.88
N LEU A 61 0.40 -6.90 13.02
CA LEU A 61 -0.30 -5.83 12.30
C LEU A 61 0.13 -4.42 12.72
N GLY A 62 0.54 -4.24 13.99
CA GLY A 62 0.76 -2.93 14.60
C GLY A 62 1.95 -2.14 14.05
N GLY A 63 2.89 -2.80 13.36
CA GLY A 63 4.11 -2.18 12.84
C GLY A 63 4.20 -2.12 11.31
N LEU A 64 3.11 -2.38 10.57
CA LEU A 64 3.19 -2.38 9.11
C LEU A 64 3.36 -0.98 8.54
N ASP A 65 4.33 -0.84 7.65
CA ASP A 65 4.53 0.36 6.87
C ASP A 65 4.54 0.04 5.36
N PHE A 66 4.05 0.99 4.58
CA PHE A 66 3.80 0.85 3.14
C PHE A 66 4.38 2.04 2.39
N ASP A 67 5.53 1.82 1.77
CA ASP A 67 6.22 2.82 0.98
C ASP A 67 6.03 2.58 -0.51
N THR A 68 5.69 3.63 -1.25
CA THR A 68 5.54 3.54 -2.70
C THR A 68 6.45 4.54 -3.42
N SER A 69 6.91 4.16 -4.62
CA SER A 69 7.74 5.03 -5.47
C SER A 69 7.44 4.80 -6.95
N PRO A 70 7.24 5.86 -7.76
CA PRO A 70 7.55 7.27 -7.48
C PRO A 70 6.39 8.09 -6.87
N GLY A 71 5.19 7.51 -6.73
CA GLY A 71 3.99 8.20 -6.26
C GLY A 71 3.58 7.82 -4.85
N LYS A 72 2.47 8.39 -4.37
CA LYS A 72 1.86 8.04 -3.08
C LYS A 72 1.08 6.73 -3.17
N PHE A 73 0.89 6.06 -2.03
CA PHE A 73 0.19 4.76 -1.96
C PHE A 73 -1.16 4.80 -2.68
N SER A 74 -2.01 5.79 -2.39
CA SER A 74 -3.34 5.95 -2.99
C SER A 74 -3.34 6.23 -4.50
N GLU A 75 -2.22 6.68 -5.07
CA GLU A 75 -2.08 6.93 -6.51
C GLU A 75 -1.59 5.70 -7.26
N MET A 76 -0.81 4.87 -6.58
CA MET A 76 -0.15 3.71 -7.15
C MET A 76 -0.96 2.43 -6.94
N ILE A 77 -1.75 2.37 -5.87
CA ILE A 77 -2.47 1.19 -5.42
C ILE A 77 -3.92 1.56 -5.10
N GLN A 78 -4.84 0.74 -5.59
CA GLN A 78 -6.22 0.73 -5.14
C GLN A 78 -6.39 -0.27 -4.00
N TYR A 79 -6.90 0.22 -2.88
CA TYR A 79 -7.20 -0.56 -1.68
C TYR A 79 -8.41 0.04 -0.96
N ASP A 80 -9.42 -0.78 -0.68
CA ASP A 80 -10.58 -0.45 0.16
C ASP A 80 -10.63 -1.47 1.30
N PRO A 81 -10.27 -1.11 2.54
CA PRO A 81 -10.20 -2.08 3.64
C PRO A 81 -11.53 -2.76 3.92
N SER A 82 -12.67 -2.14 3.58
CA SER A 82 -14.00 -2.73 3.79
C SER A 82 -14.29 -3.91 2.85
N LYS A 83 -13.53 -4.02 1.74
CA LYS A 83 -13.73 -5.03 0.69
C LYS A 83 -12.52 -5.93 0.49
N ASN A 84 -11.34 -5.38 0.75
CA ASN A 84 -10.08 -5.99 0.36
C ASN A 84 -9.30 -6.56 1.54
N LEU A 85 -9.72 -6.29 2.78
CA LEU A 85 -9.13 -6.89 3.97
C LEU A 85 -9.99 -8.06 4.45
N VAL A 86 -9.37 -9.22 4.60
CA VAL A 86 -9.97 -10.41 5.21
C VAL A 86 -9.18 -10.75 6.47
N ILE A 87 -9.84 -10.70 7.62
CA ILE A 87 -9.28 -11.10 8.90
C ILE A 87 -9.80 -12.50 9.20
N ASN A 88 -8.90 -13.48 9.29
CA ASN A 88 -9.23 -14.83 9.69
C ASN A 88 -8.64 -15.09 11.09
N THR A 89 -9.51 -15.08 12.09
CA THR A 89 -9.13 -15.31 13.49
C THR A 89 -8.80 -16.76 13.81
N GLU A 90 -9.28 -17.71 13.00
CA GLU A 90 -8.99 -19.15 13.19
C GLU A 90 -7.56 -19.47 12.74
N THR A 91 -7.12 -18.91 11.61
CA THR A 91 -5.75 -19.08 11.13
C THR A 91 -4.77 -18.08 11.73
N GLY A 92 -5.27 -16.96 12.28
CA GLY A 92 -4.45 -15.90 12.86
C GLY A 92 -3.81 -14.98 11.82
N TRP A 93 -4.41 -14.86 10.63
CA TRP A 93 -3.90 -14.04 9.52
C TRP A 93 -4.88 -12.93 9.11
N ALA A 94 -4.34 -11.77 8.80
CA ALA A 94 -5.00 -10.73 8.03
C ALA A 94 -4.44 -10.73 6.61
N THR A 95 -5.31 -10.73 5.61
CA THR A 95 -4.94 -10.73 4.19
C THR A 95 -5.53 -9.52 3.50
N ALA A 96 -4.67 -8.68 2.93
CA ALA A 96 -5.04 -7.52 2.14
C ALA A 96 -4.88 -7.82 0.64
N THR A 97 -5.88 -7.46 -0.15
CA THR A 97 -5.84 -7.53 -1.62
C THR A 97 -5.62 -6.14 -2.21
N PHE A 98 -4.58 -5.98 -2.99
CA PHE A 98 -4.22 -4.72 -3.65
C PHE A 98 -4.42 -4.82 -5.15
N LYS A 99 -4.74 -3.70 -5.81
CA LYS A 99 -4.71 -3.60 -7.27
C LYS A 99 -3.71 -2.55 -7.72
N ALA A 100 -2.80 -2.93 -8.61
CA ALA A 100 -1.80 -2.05 -9.18
C ALA A 100 -2.44 -1.04 -10.15
N LEU A 101 -2.25 0.26 -9.90
CA LEU A 101 -2.80 1.33 -10.76
C LEU A 101 -1.75 1.96 -11.67
N ARG A 102 -0.50 2.01 -11.23
CA ARG A 102 0.60 2.66 -11.96
C ARG A 102 1.89 1.84 -11.85
N PRO A 103 2.82 1.99 -12.82
CA PRO A 103 4.13 1.39 -12.69
C PRO A 103 4.92 1.98 -11.52
N GLY A 104 5.75 1.17 -10.87
CA GLY A 104 6.59 1.58 -9.74
C GLY A 104 6.78 0.44 -8.75
N THR A 105 7.08 0.76 -7.50
CA THR A 105 7.31 -0.23 -6.44
C THR A 105 6.42 0.04 -5.22
N LEU A 106 6.05 -1.05 -4.54
CA LEU A 106 5.53 -1.05 -3.17
C LEU A 106 6.52 -1.80 -2.29
N ALA A 107 7.13 -1.12 -1.33
CA ALA A 107 7.83 -1.75 -0.23
C ALA A 107 6.86 -1.91 0.95
N ILE A 108 6.84 -3.11 1.53
CA ILE A 108 6.12 -3.42 2.76
C ILE A 108 7.17 -3.78 3.79
N SER A 109 7.23 -3.03 4.88
CA SER A 109 8.13 -3.24 6.01
C SER A 109 7.32 -3.47 7.28
N ASN A 110 7.99 -3.96 8.32
CA ASN A 110 7.40 -4.09 9.63
C ASN A 110 8.33 -3.56 10.71
N ASP A 111 7.94 -2.50 11.40
CA ASP A 111 8.72 -1.90 12.49
C ASP A 111 8.97 -2.87 13.66
N CYS A 112 8.11 -3.87 13.84
CA CYS A 112 8.33 -4.93 14.83
C CYS A 112 9.44 -5.90 14.42
N CYS A 113 9.72 -6.00 13.13
CA CYS A 113 10.74 -6.86 12.53
C CYS A 113 11.60 -6.02 11.57
N PRO A 114 12.45 -5.10 12.08
CA PRO A 114 13.00 -3.98 11.32
C PRO A 114 13.96 -4.37 10.18
N ASN A 115 14.39 -5.64 10.12
CA ASN A 115 15.24 -6.15 9.04
C ASN A 115 14.45 -6.78 7.89
N ASP A 116 13.14 -6.93 8.06
CA ASP A 116 12.28 -7.64 7.11
C ASP A 116 11.49 -6.64 6.29
N SER A 117 11.76 -6.63 4.99
CA SER A 117 11.01 -5.85 4.02
C SER A 117 10.84 -6.65 2.74
N ILE A 118 9.73 -6.44 2.06
CA ILE A 118 9.48 -7.03 0.76
C ILE A 118 9.07 -5.96 -0.22
N THR A 119 9.65 -6.01 -1.42
CA THR A 119 9.34 -5.09 -2.49
C THR A 119 8.57 -5.80 -3.59
N ILE A 120 7.39 -5.28 -3.91
CA ILE A 120 6.56 -5.68 -5.04
C ILE A 120 6.78 -4.67 -6.17
N THR A 121 7.18 -5.16 -7.34
CA THR A 121 7.38 -4.34 -8.54
C THR A 121 6.13 -4.37 -9.42
N MET A 122 5.58 -3.21 -9.73
CA MET A 122 4.46 -3.04 -10.65
C MET A 122 4.99 -2.58 -12.00
N THR A 123 4.86 -3.44 -13.01
CA THR A 123 5.35 -3.18 -14.36
C THR A 123 4.23 -2.69 -15.27
N PRO A 124 4.53 -1.85 -16.27
CA PRO A 124 3.54 -1.48 -17.27
C PRO A 124 3.02 -2.73 -17.98
N LYS A 125 1.71 -2.80 -18.21
CA LYS A 125 1.15 -3.78 -19.13
C LYS A 125 1.66 -3.46 -20.52
N SER A 126 2.24 -4.43 -21.22
CA SER A 126 2.73 -4.20 -22.57
C SER A 126 1.57 -3.75 -23.45
N HIS A 127 1.59 -2.50 -23.92
CA HIS A 127 0.58 -2.05 -24.86
C HIS A 127 0.73 -2.85 -26.16
N PRO A 128 -0.34 -3.46 -26.68
CA PRO A 128 -0.27 -4.31 -27.86
C PRO A 128 0.34 -3.58 -29.08
N MET A 129 0.20 -2.25 -29.13
CA MET A 129 0.77 -1.40 -30.18
C MET A 129 2.31 -1.48 -30.26
N PHE A 130 3.04 -1.66 -29.15
CA PHE A 130 4.50 -1.84 -29.21
C PHE A 130 4.89 -3.18 -29.83
N SER A 131 4.12 -4.23 -29.58
CA SER A 131 4.28 -5.52 -30.25
C SER A 131 3.98 -5.40 -31.74
N PHE A 132 2.90 -4.68 -32.12
CA PHE A 132 2.59 -4.41 -33.51
C PHE A 132 3.65 -3.55 -34.21
N MET A 133 4.17 -2.49 -33.58
CA MET A 133 5.24 -1.66 -34.16
C MET A 133 6.55 -2.46 -34.37
N LYS A 134 6.86 -3.40 -33.47
CA LYS A 134 8.01 -4.32 -33.62
C LYS A 134 7.80 -5.32 -34.76
N ILE A 135 6.59 -5.86 -34.93
CA ILE A 135 6.21 -6.72 -36.07
C ILE A 135 6.29 -5.93 -37.39
N LEU A 136 5.81 -4.68 -37.39
CA LEU A 136 5.81 -3.79 -38.56
C LEU A 136 7.19 -3.17 -38.86
N GLY A 137 8.24 -3.50 -38.09
CA GLY A 137 9.61 -3.08 -38.37
C GLY A 137 9.94 -1.61 -38.06
N PHE A 138 9.05 -0.89 -37.37
CA PHE A 138 9.35 0.47 -36.93
C PHE A 138 10.42 0.45 -35.82
N GLY A 139 11.58 1.06 -36.09
CA GLY A 139 12.69 1.17 -35.14
C GLY A 139 13.97 0.42 -35.53
N LYS A 140 14.00 -0.30 -36.66
CA LYS A 140 15.28 -0.72 -37.25
C LYS A 140 15.97 0.52 -37.83
N LYS A 141 16.96 1.06 -37.12
CA LYS A 141 17.93 1.97 -37.74
C LYS A 141 18.68 1.18 -38.81
N LYS A 142 18.79 1.76 -40.01
CA LYS A 142 19.65 1.27 -41.08
C LYS A 142 21.09 1.17 -40.60
#